data_AF-A0AAW0SX85-F1
#
_entry.id   AF-A0AAW0SX85-F1
#
_cell.length_a   1.000
_cell.length_b   1.000
_cell.length_c   1.000
_cell.angle_alpha   90.00
_cell.angle_beta   90.00
_cell.angle_gamma   90.00
#
_symmetry.space_group_name_H-M   'P 1'
#
loop_
_entity.id
_entity.type
_entity.pdbx_description
1 polymer ?
#
loop_
_entity_poly.entity_id
_entity_poly.type
_entity_poly.pdbx_seq_one_letter_code
_entity_poly.pdbx_strand_id
1 'polypeptide(L)'
;MDAVKSFNAELAGLYECKPPISKAKMTAITKGAIRAIKFYKHVVQSVEKFIQKCKTEYKIPGLYVIDSIVRQSRHQFGIEKDVFAPRFAKNILVTFFYLFKCPQEDKSKVIRVLNLWQKNQVFAEEVIQPLFDLADPNHPIQKEVTLQITQKVSKAKTHHPHQATEGPQGTPGQGGGVGSAGGGGGGGVRGSQDGG
;
A
#
# COMPACT_ATOMS: atom_id res chain seq x y z
N MET A 1 0.71 11.18 -8.75
CA MET A 1 0.70 10.24 -7.60
C MET A 1 -0.09 10.77 -6.40
N ASP A 2 -0.54 12.02 -6.41
CA ASP A 2 -1.11 12.66 -5.22
C ASP A 2 -2.47 12.08 -4.80
N ALA A 3 -3.25 11.55 -5.74
CA ALA A 3 -4.46 10.77 -5.43
C ALA A 3 -4.15 9.53 -4.56
N VAL A 4 -3.02 8.85 -4.80
CA VAL A 4 -2.59 7.70 -3.99
C VAL A 4 -2.10 8.15 -2.62
N LYS A 5 -1.38 9.28 -2.54
CA LYS A 5 -0.96 9.86 -1.26
C LYS A 5 -2.17 10.23 -0.39
N SER A 6 -3.17 10.89 -0.98
CA SER A 6 -4.42 11.23 -0.30
C SER A 6 -5.19 9.99 0.15
N PHE A 7 -5.30 8.96 -0.70
CA PHE A 7 -5.87 7.68 -0.31
C PHE A 7 -5.13 7.03 0.86
N ASN A 8 -3.80 7.03 0.84
CA ASN A 8 -2.97 6.46 1.91
C ASN A 8 -3.15 7.21 3.24
N ALA A 9 -3.28 8.54 3.20
CA ALA A 9 -3.57 9.34 4.39
C ALA A 9 -4.95 8.98 4.98
N GLU A 10 -5.97 8.84 4.14
CA GLU A 10 -7.30 8.41 4.58
C GLU A 10 -7.30 7.01 5.18
N LEU A 11 -6.60 6.08 4.54
CA LEU A 11 -6.44 4.70 5.01
C LEU A 11 -5.69 4.65 6.35
N ALA A 12 -4.62 5.44 6.51
CA ALA A 12 -3.88 5.55 7.76
C ALA A 12 -4.75 6.12 8.89
N GLY A 13 -5.66 7.04 8.57
CA GLY A 13 -6.63 7.58 9.52
C GLY A 13 -7.61 6.53 10.09
N LEU A 14 -7.59 5.27 9.62
CA LEU A 14 -8.26 4.17 10.35
C LEU A 14 -7.67 3.93 11.73
N TYR A 15 -6.38 4.22 11.96
CA TYR A 15 -5.75 4.06 13.26
C TYR A 15 -6.14 5.14 14.28
N GLU A 16 -6.63 6.29 13.80
CA GLU A 16 -7.04 7.41 14.64
C GLU A 16 -8.42 7.17 15.26
N CYS A 17 -9.19 6.23 14.71
CA CYS A 17 -10.50 5.83 15.21
C CYS A 17 -10.44 4.40 15.73
N LYS A 18 -10.58 4.21 17.05
CA LYS A 18 -10.81 2.87 17.58
C LYS A 18 -12.11 2.31 16.96
N PRO A 19 -12.14 1.04 16.51
CA PRO A 19 -13.36 0.42 16.05
C PRO A 19 -14.50 0.58 17.08
N PRO A 20 -15.74 0.84 16.65
CA PRO A 20 -16.26 0.76 15.29
C PRO A 20 -15.92 1.96 14.40
N ILE A 21 -15.50 1.69 13.15
CA ILE A 21 -15.23 2.73 12.16
C ILE A 21 -16.54 3.33 11.64
N SER A 22 -16.62 4.66 11.60
CA SER A 22 -17.82 5.35 11.13
C SER A 22 -18.08 5.11 9.64
N LYS A 23 -19.37 5.09 9.27
CA LYS A 23 -19.79 5.00 7.86
C LYS A 23 -19.19 6.13 7.01
N ALA A 24 -19.06 7.33 7.58
CA ALA A 24 -18.47 8.49 6.91
C ALA A 24 -16.99 8.23 6.57
N LYS A 25 -16.20 7.70 7.51
CA LYS A 25 -14.79 7.38 7.28
C LYS A 25 -14.63 6.30 6.20
N MET A 26 -15.44 5.24 6.26
CA MET A 26 -15.44 4.19 5.23
C MET A 26 -15.77 4.75 3.84
N THR A 27 -16.75 5.65 3.77
CA THR A 27 -17.15 6.33 2.53
C THR A 27 -16.02 7.22 1.99
N ALA A 28 -15.31 7.95 2.86
CA ALA A 28 -14.20 8.81 2.48
C ALA A 28 -13.04 8.00 1.87
N ILE A 29 -12.64 6.90 2.51
CA ILE A 29 -11.62 5.97 2.00
C ILE A 29 -12.03 5.43 0.63
N THR A 30 -13.28 4.99 0.50
CA THR A 30 -13.83 4.44 -0.75
C THR A 30 -13.78 5.47 -1.87
N LYS A 31 -14.25 6.70 -1.62
CA LYS A 31 -14.16 7.82 -2.59
C LYS A 31 -12.71 8.13 -2.96
N GLY A 32 -11.77 8.05 -2.01
CA GLY A 32 -10.33 8.17 -2.26
C GLY A 32 -9.83 7.12 -3.25
N ALA A 33 -10.19 5.85 -3.05
CA ALA A 33 -9.81 4.75 -3.93
C ALA A 33 -10.35 4.94 -5.35
N ILE A 34 -11.63 5.31 -5.49
CA ILE A 34 -12.26 5.55 -6.80
C ILE A 34 -11.60 6.74 -7.51
N ARG A 35 -11.32 7.85 -6.81
CA ARG A 35 -10.57 8.97 -7.39
C ARG A 35 -9.16 8.56 -7.87
N ALA A 36 -8.53 7.61 -7.17
CA ALA A 36 -7.22 7.07 -7.51
C ALA A 36 -7.26 5.86 -8.47
N ILE A 37 -8.38 5.57 -9.16
CA ILE A 37 -8.56 4.36 -9.97
C ILE A 37 -7.48 4.16 -11.05
N LYS A 38 -6.94 5.23 -11.65
CA LYS A 38 -5.82 5.13 -12.61
C LYS A 38 -4.58 4.45 -12.01
N PHE A 39 -4.45 4.48 -10.68
CA PHE A 39 -3.38 3.86 -9.91
C PHE A 39 -3.90 2.70 -9.03
N TYR A 40 -4.96 2.00 -9.44
CA TYR A 40 -5.61 0.93 -8.66
C TYR A 40 -4.64 -0.12 -8.10
N LYS A 41 -3.55 -0.45 -8.82
CA LYS A 41 -2.51 -1.37 -8.33
C LYS A 41 -1.88 -0.88 -7.02
N HIS A 42 -1.60 0.42 -6.91
CA HIS A 42 -1.04 1.02 -5.70
C HIS A 42 -2.09 1.10 -4.58
N VAL A 43 -3.34 1.42 -4.92
CA VAL A 43 -4.45 1.41 -3.96
C VAL A 43 -4.60 0.02 -3.33
N VAL A 44 -4.67 -1.02 -4.17
CA VAL A 44 -4.75 -2.42 -3.71
C VAL A 44 -3.55 -2.80 -2.85
N GLN A 45 -2.34 -2.49 -3.30
CA GLN A 45 -1.12 -2.77 -2.53
C GLN A 45 -1.13 -2.07 -1.16
N SER A 46 -1.60 -0.82 -1.08
CA SER A 46 -1.73 -0.09 0.19
C SER A 46 -2.71 -0.77 1.14
N VAL A 47 -3.85 -1.25 0.65
CA VAL A 47 -4.85 -1.98 1.46
C VAL A 47 -4.30 -3.34 1.92
N GLU A 48 -3.68 -4.11 1.02
CA GLU A 48 -3.05 -5.39 1.36
C GLU A 48 -1.96 -5.21 2.43
N LYS A 49 -1.12 -4.19 2.29
CA LYS A 49 -0.04 -3.87 3.24
C LYS A 49 -0.60 -3.38 4.57
N PHE A 50 -1.69 -2.61 4.56
CA PHE A 50 -2.40 -2.22 5.77
C PHE A 50 -2.89 -3.46 6.53
N ILE A 51 -3.62 -4.36 5.86
CA ILE A 51 -4.14 -5.60 6.46
C ILE A 51 -3.01 -6.50 6.98
N GLN A 52 -1.89 -6.59 6.25
CA GLN A 52 -0.73 -7.37 6.66
C GLN A 52 -0.14 -6.86 7.99
N LYS A 53 -0.04 -5.54 8.17
CA LYS A 53 0.70 -4.90 9.27
C LYS A 53 -0.15 -4.40 10.42
N CYS A 54 -1.44 -4.17 10.22
CA CYS A 54 -2.30 -3.57 11.24
C CYS A 54 -2.52 -4.53 12.42
N LYS A 55 -2.86 -3.97 13.58
CA LYS A 55 -3.27 -4.74 14.77
C LYS A 55 -4.51 -5.59 14.47
N THR A 56 -4.73 -6.61 15.30
CA THR A 56 -5.83 -7.58 15.15
C THR A 56 -7.22 -6.92 15.15
N GLU A 57 -7.38 -5.85 15.93
CA GLU A 57 -8.62 -5.03 15.99
C GLU A 57 -8.97 -4.33 14.66
N TYR A 58 -8.00 -4.12 13.76
CA TYR A 58 -8.22 -3.45 12.46
C TYR A 58 -8.41 -4.41 11.28
N LYS A 59 -8.38 -5.73 11.50
CA LYS A 59 -8.56 -6.71 10.40
C LYS A 59 -9.95 -6.58 9.77
N ILE A 60 -11.01 -6.52 10.59
CA ILE A 60 -12.38 -6.37 10.09
C ILE A 60 -12.59 -5.02 9.37
N PRO A 61 -12.14 -3.87 9.90
CA PRO A 61 -12.08 -2.63 9.15
C PRO A 61 -11.37 -2.75 7.80
N GLY A 62 -10.21 -3.40 7.75
CA GLY A 62 -9.46 -3.62 6.50
C GLY A 62 -10.24 -4.44 5.47
N LEU A 63 -10.92 -5.51 5.91
CA LEU A 63 -11.82 -6.29 5.06
C LEU A 63 -12.97 -5.44 4.51
N TYR A 64 -13.58 -4.59 5.34
CA TYR A 64 -14.66 -3.71 4.91
C TYR A 64 -14.21 -2.63 3.93
N VAL A 65 -12.94 -2.20 3.99
CA VAL A 65 -12.35 -1.34 2.95
C VAL A 65 -12.33 -2.06 1.59
N ILE A 66 -11.90 -3.33 1.55
CA ILE A 66 -11.91 -4.12 0.30
C ILE A 66 -13.33 -4.23 -0.25
N ASP A 67 -14.28 -4.68 0.59
CA ASP A 67 -15.68 -4.83 0.20
C ASP A 67 -16.27 -3.52 -0.34
N SER A 68 -16.07 -2.41 0.38
CA SER A 68 -16.59 -1.10 0.01
C SER A 68 -16.00 -0.60 -1.32
N ILE A 69 -14.70 -0.74 -1.53
CA ILE A 69 -14.04 -0.35 -2.79
C ILE A 69 -14.57 -1.16 -3.97
N VAL A 70 -14.62 -2.49 -3.84
CA VAL A 70 -15.07 -3.39 -4.93
C VAL A 70 -16.54 -3.13 -5.26
N ARG A 71 -17.40 -3.03 -4.25
CA ARG A 71 -18.83 -2.72 -4.45
C ARG A 71 -19.02 -1.38 -5.13
N GLN A 72 -18.32 -0.34 -4.67
CA GLN A 72 -18.44 0.98 -5.26
C GLN A 72 -17.94 1.01 -6.71
N SER A 73 -16.83 0.33 -7.01
CA SER A 73 -16.30 0.28 -8.38
C SER A 73 -17.25 -0.44 -9.33
N ARG A 74 -17.76 -1.62 -8.94
CA ARG A 74 -18.74 -2.36 -9.75
C ARG A 74 -20.04 -1.59 -9.94
N HIS A 75 -20.51 -0.89 -8.90
CA HIS A 75 -21.70 -0.06 -9.01
C HIS A 75 -21.51 1.13 -9.96
N GLN A 76 -20.36 1.80 -9.91
CA GLN A 76 -20.09 3.00 -10.70
C GLN A 76 -19.68 2.70 -12.15
N PHE A 77 -18.96 1.61 -12.40
CA PHE A 77 -18.39 1.30 -13.72
C PHE A 77 -18.99 0.05 -14.37
N GLY A 78 -19.76 -0.75 -13.63
CA GLY A 78 -20.20 -2.07 -14.05
C GLY A 78 -19.19 -3.17 -13.69
N ILE A 79 -19.66 -4.41 -13.73
CA ILE A 79 -18.89 -5.61 -13.35
C ILE A 79 -17.67 -5.78 -14.26
N GLU A 80 -17.86 -5.67 -15.57
CA GLU A 80 -16.83 -5.88 -16.61
C GLU A 80 -15.68 -4.86 -16.54
N LYS A 81 -15.94 -3.66 -16.01
CA LYS A 81 -14.95 -2.57 -15.96
C LYS A 81 -14.30 -2.43 -14.59
N ASP A 82 -14.70 -3.24 -13.61
CA ASP A 82 -14.07 -3.22 -12.29
C ASP A 82 -12.63 -3.72 -12.39
N VAL A 83 -11.70 -2.89 -11.92
CA VAL A 83 -10.28 -3.21 -11.87
C VAL A 83 -9.83 -3.69 -10.48
N PHE A 84 -10.67 -3.52 -9.45
CA PHE A 84 -10.31 -3.81 -8.07
C PHE A 84 -10.51 -5.28 -7.72
N ALA A 85 -11.67 -5.89 -7.97
CA ALA A 85 -11.88 -7.32 -7.69
C ALA A 85 -10.81 -8.21 -8.35
N PRO A 86 -10.59 -8.17 -9.69
CA PRO A 86 -9.58 -9.02 -10.32
C PRO A 86 -8.16 -8.71 -9.82
N ARG A 87 -7.90 -7.50 -9.31
CA ARG A 87 -6.60 -7.15 -8.75
C ARG A 87 -6.40 -7.69 -7.33
N PHE A 88 -7.40 -7.60 -6.47
CA PHE A 88 -7.37 -8.20 -5.14
C PHE A 88 -7.26 -9.73 -5.22
N ALA A 89 -7.97 -10.36 -6.16
CA ALA A 89 -7.96 -11.82 -6.36
C ALA A 89 -6.53 -12.40 -6.49
N LYS A 90 -5.58 -11.64 -7.05
CA LYS A 90 -4.18 -12.09 -7.23
C LYS A 90 -3.44 -12.44 -5.94
N ASN A 91 -3.82 -11.84 -4.82
CA ASN A 91 -3.19 -12.10 -3.52
C ASN A 91 -4.23 -12.39 -2.43
N ILE A 92 -5.50 -12.58 -2.78
CA ILE A 92 -6.60 -12.57 -1.82
C ILE A 92 -6.47 -13.66 -0.76
N LEU A 93 -5.92 -14.82 -1.13
CA LEU A 93 -5.65 -15.91 -0.21
C LEU A 93 -4.64 -15.49 0.89
N VAL A 94 -3.55 -14.80 0.50
CA VAL A 94 -2.57 -14.24 1.44
C VAL A 94 -3.21 -13.11 2.27
N THR A 95 -4.03 -12.27 1.67
CA THR A 95 -4.76 -11.20 2.39
C THR A 95 -5.67 -11.81 3.46
N PHE A 96 -6.42 -12.85 3.13
CA PHE A 96 -7.31 -13.54 4.06
C PHE A 96 -6.56 -14.29 5.15
N PHE A 97 -5.39 -14.85 4.87
CA PHE A 97 -4.53 -15.42 5.91
C PHE A 97 -4.19 -14.39 7.00
N TYR A 98 -3.94 -13.13 6.63
CA TYR A 98 -3.76 -12.07 7.62
C TYR A 98 -5.07 -11.59 8.26
N LEU A 99 -6.19 -11.63 7.54
CA LEU A 99 -7.51 -11.28 8.09
C LEU A 99 -7.98 -12.27 9.15
N PHE A 100 -7.76 -13.57 8.95
CA PHE A 100 -8.12 -14.62 9.92
C PHE A 100 -7.31 -14.59 11.22
N LYS A 101 -6.29 -13.73 11.31
CA LYS A 101 -5.62 -13.36 12.58
C LYS A 101 -6.42 -12.32 13.40
N CYS A 102 -7.66 -12.02 13.01
CA CYS A 102 -8.58 -11.24 13.82
C CYS A 102 -8.93 -11.98 15.13
N PRO A 103 -9.53 -11.28 16.12
CA PRO A 103 -10.11 -11.94 17.29
C PRO A 103 -11.11 -13.05 16.91
N GLN A 104 -11.28 -14.03 17.79
CA GLN A 104 -12.11 -15.21 17.51
C GLN A 104 -13.58 -14.82 17.27
N GLU A 105 -14.08 -13.88 18.06
CA GLU A 105 -15.43 -13.30 17.98
C GLU A 105 -15.69 -12.61 16.63
N ASP A 106 -14.65 -12.16 15.94
CA ASP A 106 -14.72 -11.44 14.67
C ASP A 106 -14.69 -12.37 13.45
N LYS A 107 -14.32 -13.64 13.59
CA LYS A 107 -14.26 -14.58 12.47
C LYS A 107 -15.58 -14.73 11.74
N SER A 108 -16.70 -14.73 12.47
CA SER A 108 -18.05 -14.77 11.90
C SER A 108 -18.32 -13.60 10.93
N LYS A 109 -17.72 -12.42 11.18
CA LYS A 109 -17.83 -11.24 10.30
C LYS A 109 -17.09 -11.44 8.99
N VAL A 110 -15.95 -12.16 9.01
CA VAL A 110 -15.20 -12.54 7.79
C VAL A 110 -16.03 -13.51 6.95
N ILE A 111 -16.55 -14.57 7.58
CA ILE A 111 -17.43 -15.56 6.92
C ILE A 111 -18.66 -14.90 6.30
N ARG A 112 -19.27 -13.94 7.01
CA ARG A 112 -20.41 -13.17 6.48
C ARG A 112 -20.08 -12.42 5.20
N VAL A 113 -18.89 -11.81 5.11
CA VAL A 113 -18.47 -11.09 3.89
C VAL A 113 -18.23 -12.08 2.74
N LEU A 114 -17.59 -13.23 3.01
CA LEU A 114 -17.38 -14.28 2.00
C LEU A 114 -18.71 -14.81 1.45
N ASN A 115 -19.68 -15.11 2.32
CA ASN A 115 -21.03 -15.52 1.91
C ASN A 115 -21.71 -14.46 1.03
N LEU A 116 -21.56 -13.18 1.38
CA LEU A 116 -22.10 -12.09 0.57
C LEU A 116 -21.38 -11.97 -0.78
N TRP A 117 -20.07 -12.20 -0.84
CA TRP A 117 -19.33 -12.18 -2.10
C TRP A 117 -19.69 -13.34 -3.01
N GLN A 118 -19.87 -14.54 -2.46
CA GLN A 118 -20.33 -15.71 -3.21
C GLN A 118 -21.75 -15.47 -3.77
N LYS A 119 -22.70 -15.09 -2.91
CA LYS A 119 -24.09 -14.83 -3.29
C LYS A 119 -24.22 -13.78 -4.38
N ASN A 120 -23.41 -12.72 -4.34
CA ASN A 120 -23.46 -11.62 -5.30
C ASN A 120 -22.45 -11.78 -6.45
N GLN A 121 -21.79 -12.94 -6.58
CA GLN A 121 -20.79 -13.23 -7.62
C GLN A 121 -19.74 -12.11 -7.75
N VAL A 122 -19.26 -11.63 -6.60
CA VAL A 122 -18.20 -10.61 -6.54
C VAL A 122 -16.86 -11.21 -7.00
N PHE A 123 -16.62 -12.46 -6.61
CA PHE A 123 -15.51 -13.30 -7.06
C PHE A 123 -16.04 -14.64 -7.52
N ALA A 124 -15.31 -15.30 -8.41
CA ALA A 124 -15.61 -16.65 -8.86
C ALA A 124 -15.49 -17.66 -7.71
N GLU A 125 -16.21 -18.78 -7.82
CA GLU A 125 -16.23 -19.82 -6.80
C GLU A 125 -14.84 -20.39 -6.51
N GLU A 126 -14.03 -20.60 -7.55
CA GLU A 126 -12.62 -21.04 -7.44
C GLU A 126 -11.74 -20.10 -6.59
N VAL A 127 -12.11 -18.82 -6.49
CA VAL A 127 -11.41 -17.85 -5.64
C VAL A 127 -11.98 -17.86 -4.22
N ILE A 128 -13.29 -18.06 -4.07
CA ILE A 128 -13.98 -18.00 -2.77
C ILE A 128 -13.77 -19.27 -1.93
N GLN A 129 -13.87 -20.46 -2.52
CA GLN A 129 -13.79 -21.73 -1.77
C GLN A 129 -12.50 -21.87 -0.96
N PRO A 130 -11.31 -21.58 -1.52
CA PRO A 130 -10.06 -21.59 -0.75
C PRO A 130 -10.05 -20.64 0.46
N LEU A 131 -10.87 -19.58 0.46
CA LEU A 131 -10.97 -18.64 1.58
C LEU A 131 -11.84 -19.18 2.71
N PHE A 132 -12.85 -20.01 2.40
CA PHE A 132 -13.59 -20.75 3.42
C PHE A 132 -12.73 -21.84 4.04
N ASP A 133 -11.99 -22.60 3.23
CA ASP A 133 -11.07 -23.64 3.71
C ASP A 133 -10.01 -23.06 4.66
N LEU A 134 -9.54 -21.84 4.37
CA LEU A 134 -8.57 -21.14 5.21
C LEU A 134 -9.12 -20.74 6.60
N ALA A 135 -10.45 -20.74 6.78
CA ALA A 135 -11.05 -20.50 8.09
C ALA A 135 -10.81 -21.68 9.05
N ASP A 136 -10.58 -22.89 8.52
CA ASP A 136 -10.14 -24.03 9.31
C ASP A 136 -8.63 -23.95 9.56
N PRO A 137 -8.19 -23.82 10.84
CA PRO A 137 -6.78 -23.75 11.18
C PRO A 137 -6.00 -25.05 10.89
N ASN A 138 -6.69 -26.19 10.72
CA ASN A 138 -6.06 -27.48 10.44
C ASN A 138 -5.98 -27.79 8.94
N HIS A 139 -6.61 -26.99 8.09
CA HIS A 139 -6.64 -27.25 6.66
C HIS A 139 -5.24 -27.12 6.03
N PRO A 140 -4.82 -28.03 5.12
CA PRO A 140 -3.49 -28.00 4.50
C PRO A 140 -3.14 -26.68 3.80
N ILE A 141 -4.15 -25.93 3.35
CA ILE A 141 -3.99 -24.64 2.68
C ILE A 141 -3.24 -23.60 3.53
N GLN A 142 -3.31 -23.69 4.87
CA GLN A 142 -2.55 -22.83 5.77
C GLN A 142 -1.04 -22.94 5.52
N LYS A 143 -0.55 -24.17 5.31
CA LYS A 143 0.86 -24.45 5.03
C LYS A 143 1.26 -23.91 3.66
N GLU A 144 0.42 -24.14 2.65
CA GLU A 144 0.65 -23.65 1.29
C GLU A 144 0.76 -22.12 1.25
N VAL A 145 -0.15 -21.40 1.90
CA VAL A 145 -0.09 -19.93 1.98
C VAL A 145 1.16 -19.43 2.70
N THR A 146 1.57 -20.13 3.77
CA THR A 146 2.79 -19.80 4.52
C THR A 146 4.05 -19.94 3.65
N LEU A 147 4.11 -20.97 2.80
CA LEU A 147 5.20 -21.17 1.83
C LEU A 147 5.20 -20.07 0.78
N GLN A 148 4.04 -19.71 0.22
CA GLN A 148 3.92 -18.61 -0.76
C GLN A 148 4.38 -17.27 -0.19
N ILE A 149 4.05 -16.98 1.07
CA ILE A 149 4.53 -15.77 1.77
C ILE A 149 6.06 -15.80 1.88
N THR A 150 6.63 -16.92 2.33
CA THR A 150 8.07 -17.07 2.52
C THR A 150 8.84 -16.89 1.20
N GLN A 151 8.38 -17.52 0.12
CA GLN A 151 8.99 -17.41 -1.20
C GLN A 151 8.96 -15.96 -1.74
N LYS A 152 7.86 -15.22 -1.54
CA LYS A 152 7.76 -13.81 -1.94
C LYS A 152 8.76 -12.93 -1.19
N VAL A 153 8.96 -13.18 0.11
CA VAL A 153 9.94 -12.42 0.92
C VAL A 153 11.37 -12.67 0.43
N SER A 154 11.72 -13.90 0.09
CA SER A 154 13.04 -14.24 -0.45
C SER A 154 13.32 -13.56 -1.78
N LYS A 155 12.36 -13.58 -2.73
CA LYS A 155 12.51 -12.90 -4.03
C LYS A 155 12.65 -11.38 -3.91
N ALA A 156 12.02 -10.76 -2.91
CA ALA A 156 12.13 -9.31 -2.68
C ALA A 156 13.52 -8.88 -2.16
N LYS A 157 14.25 -9.77 -1.46
CA LYS A 157 15.59 -9.47 -0.93
C LYS A 157 16.71 -9.52 -1.97
N THR A 158 16.51 -10.22 -3.10
CA THR A 158 17.54 -10.42 -4.14
C THR A 158 17.68 -9.24 -5.13
N HIS A 159 16.78 -8.25 -5.10
CA HIS A 159 16.74 -7.14 -6.07
C HIS A 159 17.33 -5.79 -5.57
N HIS A 160 18.33 -5.80 -4.68
CA HIS A 160 19.19 -4.63 -4.45
C HIS A 160 20.63 -4.97 -4.90
N PRO A 161 21.10 -4.49 -6.06
CA PRO A 161 22.54 -4.37 -6.29
C PRO A 161 23.04 -3.15 -5.52
N HIS A 162 23.91 -3.41 -4.53
CA HIS A 162 24.88 -2.45 -4.02
C HIS A 162 25.71 -1.90 -5.18
N GLN A 163 25.73 -0.59 -5.37
CA GLN A 163 26.81 0.07 -6.10
C GLN A 163 27.89 0.42 -5.08
N ALA A 164 28.82 -0.52 -4.90
CA ALA A 164 30.10 -0.27 -4.24
C ALA A 164 31.10 0.09 -5.35
N THR A 165 31.61 1.31 -5.35
CA THR A 165 32.77 1.71 -6.15
C THR A 165 33.94 1.92 -5.19
N GLU A 166 34.87 0.96 -5.19
CA GLU A 166 36.18 1.06 -4.56
C GLU A 166 37.26 1.40 -5.60
N GLY A 167 38.02 2.48 -5.35
CA GLY A 167 39.45 2.67 -5.67
C GLY A 167 39.90 2.77 -7.15
N PRO A 168 41.12 3.29 -7.44
CA PRO A 168 42.31 3.27 -6.57
C PRO A 168 43.10 4.58 -6.42
N GLN A 169 44.00 4.59 -5.43
CA GLN A 169 45.02 5.61 -5.14
C GLN A 169 46.12 5.72 -6.22
N GLY A 170 46.67 6.93 -6.37
CA GLY A 170 47.97 7.19 -6.98
C GLY A 170 48.39 8.67 -6.82
N THR A 171 49.42 8.94 -6.02
CA THR A 171 50.23 10.18 -5.93
C THR A 171 51.64 9.89 -6.47
N PRO A 172 52.59 10.87 -6.63
CA PRO A 172 52.56 12.34 -6.67
C PRO A 172 53.25 12.94 -7.93
N GLY A 173 53.15 14.26 -8.18
CA GLY A 173 53.89 14.93 -9.26
C GLY A 173 53.97 16.45 -9.12
N GLN A 174 55.20 16.95 -8.98
CA GLN A 174 55.64 18.36 -8.89
C GLN A 174 55.61 19.08 -10.25
N GLY A 175 55.38 20.41 -10.27
CA GLY A 175 55.69 21.25 -11.45
C GLY A 175 54.98 22.60 -11.44
N GLY A 176 55.75 23.70 -11.41
CA GLY A 176 55.27 25.08 -11.26
C GLY A 176 54.95 25.86 -12.55
N GLY A 177 54.73 27.18 -12.37
CA GLY A 177 54.46 28.19 -13.43
C GLY A 177 53.26 29.07 -13.07
N VAL A 178 53.38 30.16 -12.29
CA VAL A 178 53.77 31.55 -12.64
C VAL A 178 52.82 32.27 -13.62
N GLY A 179 52.30 33.43 -13.19
CA GLY A 179 51.78 34.53 -14.03
C GLY A 179 50.35 34.97 -13.67
N SER A 180 50.16 36.05 -12.90
CA SER A 180 49.87 37.44 -13.37
C SER A 180 48.49 37.61 -14.01
N ALA A 181 47.68 38.65 -13.80
CA ALA A 181 47.77 39.90 -13.04
C ALA A 181 46.39 40.59 -13.09
N GLY A 182 46.19 41.60 -12.23
CA GLY A 182 45.26 42.72 -12.43
C GLY A 182 43.85 42.52 -11.83
N GLY A 183 43.25 43.46 -11.11
CA GLY A 183 43.57 44.86 -10.83
C GLY A 183 42.28 45.66 -10.63
N GLY A 184 42.31 46.64 -9.74
CA GLY A 184 41.29 47.71 -9.58
C GLY A 184 40.08 47.27 -8.73
N GLY A 185 39.82 47.87 -7.56
CA GLY A 185 39.42 49.27 -7.36
C GLY A 185 37.89 49.30 -7.33
N GLY A 186 37.16 49.91 -6.40
CA GLY A 186 37.42 50.90 -5.36
C GLY A 186 36.06 51.55 -5.07
N GLY A 187 35.81 51.98 -3.83
CA GLY A 187 34.66 52.83 -3.44
C GLY A 187 33.28 52.12 -3.47
N GLY A 188 32.32 52.40 -2.60
CA GLY A 188 32.16 53.49 -1.65
C GLY A 188 30.67 53.82 -1.54
N VAL A 189 30.18 53.81 -0.30
CA VAL A 189 29.20 54.77 0.27
C VAL A 189 27.70 54.69 -0.12
N ARG A 190 26.86 54.75 0.94
CA ARG A 190 25.46 55.26 1.04
C ARG A 190 24.36 54.42 0.36
N GLY A 191 23.15 54.25 0.90
CA GLY A 191 22.46 54.83 2.06
C GLY A 191 20.96 54.88 1.73
N SER A 192 20.09 54.64 2.73
CA SER A 192 18.63 54.94 2.75
C SER A 192 17.78 54.16 1.72
N GLN A 193 16.46 53.93 1.82
CA GLN A 193 15.35 54.39 2.65
C GLN A 193 14.19 53.37 2.40
N ASP A 194 13.41 53.03 3.41
CA ASP A 194 11.95 53.31 3.52
C ASP A 194 10.98 52.53 2.61
N GLY A 195 9.81 52.22 3.20
CA GLY A 195 8.61 51.91 2.42
C GLY A 195 7.75 50.78 2.98
N GLY A 196 6.82 51.14 3.87
CA GLY A 196 5.39 50.77 3.76
C GLY A 196 4.96 49.37 4.14
#